data_AF-A0A383WEA5-F1
#
_entry.id   AF-A0A383WEA5-F1
#
_cell.length_a   1.000
_cell.length_b   1.000
_cell.length_c   1.000
_cell.angle_alpha   90.00
_cell.angle_beta   90.00
_cell.angle_gamma   90.00
#
_symmetry.space_group_name_H-M   'P 1'
#
loop_
_entity.id
_entity.type
_entity.pdbx_description
1 polymer ?
#
loop_
_entity_poly.entity_id
_entity_poly.type
_entity_poly.pdbx_seq_one_letter_code
_entity_poly.pdbx_strand_id
1 'polypeptide(L)'
;MVGYYMSWRPSSGTTHDLARIPPYVNVVMLSFAKPDCTYSKGSLSFAGTGLEFSAPGSTVKAAVAALKAANSNTRVLLAVGGGAYRNWAALNGRCLQDLASDFALDGVDMDWEPAAACSLTAAGPACPTDAEGIAAARRLRALFPKSKFILSLASVHVGMYGEGSFAAAKPVSPYAGLQLALAKSAAGQALDLINIMAYDAGSPATTGFDYKQSYRAHRVWWKTQAVTIGVQIPPEGWQPPGFKGISLAEVTARAKYAQAQAGGAQYGTMLWALQKDDGCPSAQQITSTVCSAYNLSSSCSSRLLPFAGQACGGSSSSPSPSPPPSSSPYPSPSPGPPPGPSAGCPAGWLPAVGTIYDSWPKPGSKECVDYSGCQWAGMFSSTDPGPCAGPCNTAADGSQAQLLDGGSGQVCCRWPEAVVKSWAMAATYDKDTALLGKTLQIMVEGVPGRTATVNVRDVCADSDCDGCCKTNTGNKAWKLIDIEKWPASTLLGFDPTAATFDINNLDLPNAAGMRPGAPESSIMPLCYKVL
;
A
#
# COMPACT_ATOMS: atom_id res chain seq x y z
N MET A 1 16.79 3.96 -15.29
CA MET A 1 15.89 3.72 -14.15
C MET A 1 14.66 4.59 -14.31
N VAL A 2 13.47 3.99 -14.20
CA VAL A 2 12.18 4.70 -14.27
C VAL A 2 11.62 4.79 -12.86
N GLY A 3 11.09 5.93 -12.45
CA GLY A 3 10.46 6.09 -11.14
C GLY A 3 9.18 6.90 -11.19
N TYR A 4 8.12 6.38 -10.58
CA TYR A 4 6.87 7.11 -10.43
C TYR A 4 6.97 8.09 -9.25
N TYR A 5 6.56 9.33 -9.49
CA TYR A 5 6.48 10.43 -8.54
C TYR A 5 5.01 10.68 -8.20
N MET A 6 4.64 10.44 -6.96
CA MET A 6 3.31 10.59 -6.38
C MET A 6 2.99 12.08 -6.20
N SER A 7 2.11 12.64 -7.05
CA SER A 7 1.77 14.06 -7.00
C SER A 7 1.09 14.50 -5.71
N TRP A 8 0.38 13.59 -5.02
CA TRP A 8 -0.30 13.85 -3.76
C TRP A 8 0.62 13.86 -2.54
N ARG A 9 1.89 13.46 -2.68
CA ARG A 9 2.85 13.52 -1.57
C ARG A 9 3.42 14.94 -1.46
N PRO A 10 3.37 15.57 -0.26
CA PRO A 10 3.86 16.93 -0.08
C PRO A 10 5.37 17.00 -0.31
N SER A 11 5.82 18.11 -0.89
CA SER A 11 7.25 18.42 -0.95
C SER A 11 7.77 18.84 0.42
N SER A 12 9.00 18.46 0.73
CA SER A 12 9.73 18.86 1.93
C SER A 12 10.65 20.06 1.68
N GLY A 13 10.82 20.93 2.69
CA GLY A 13 11.74 22.07 2.63
C GLY A 13 11.35 23.18 1.66
N THR A 14 12.29 24.09 1.37
CA THR A 14 12.06 25.31 0.57
C THR A 14 12.19 25.10 -0.94
N THR A 15 12.97 24.12 -1.37
CA THR A 15 13.05 23.69 -2.77
C THR A 15 12.09 22.52 -3.00
N HIS A 16 11.45 22.45 -4.16
CA HIS A 16 10.55 21.35 -4.46
C HIS A 16 11.31 20.02 -4.65
N ASP A 17 10.81 18.93 -4.07
CA ASP A 17 11.42 17.59 -4.07
C ASP A 17 11.77 17.07 -5.47
N LEU A 18 10.84 17.24 -6.41
CA LEU A 18 11.04 16.93 -7.84
C LEU A 18 12.36 17.49 -8.42
N ALA A 19 12.78 18.69 -8.01
CA ALA A 19 14.01 19.32 -8.52
C ALA A 19 15.30 18.62 -8.03
N ARG A 20 15.22 17.81 -6.98
CA ARG A 20 16.35 17.17 -6.31
C ARG A 20 16.56 15.71 -6.71
N ILE A 21 15.71 15.17 -7.59
CA ILE A 21 15.85 13.78 -8.02
C ILE A 21 17.24 13.57 -8.65
N PRO A 22 18.02 12.58 -8.19
CA PRO A 22 19.38 12.36 -8.65
C PRO A 22 19.45 11.80 -10.08
N PRO A 23 20.57 12.02 -10.79
CA PRO A 23 20.72 11.67 -12.22
C PRO A 23 20.60 10.18 -12.54
N TYR A 24 20.75 9.29 -11.55
CA TYR A 24 20.56 7.86 -11.78
C TYR A 24 19.08 7.49 -12.02
N VAL A 25 18.14 8.36 -11.67
CA VAL A 25 16.74 8.30 -12.12
C VAL A 25 16.60 9.13 -13.39
N ASN A 26 16.61 8.46 -14.54
CA ASN A 26 16.62 9.13 -15.85
C ASN A 26 15.23 9.21 -16.51
N VAL A 27 14.20 8.57 -15.95
CA VAL A 27 12.80 8.77 -16.35
C VAL A 27 11.94 8.93 -15.10
N VAL A 28 11.25 10.06 -14.98
CA VAL A 28 10.35 10.38 -13.86
C VAL A 28 8.91 10.44 -14.37
N MET A 29 8.00 9.71 -13.75
CA MET A 29 6.58 9.66 -14.12
C MET A 29 5.73 10.45 -13.13
N LEU A 30 5.16 11.59 -13.53
CA LEU A 30 4.29 12.38 -12.65
C LEU A 30 2.91 11.72 -12.55
N SER A 31 2.57 11.23 -11.36
CA SER A 31 1.45 10.31 -11.13
C SER A 31 0.34 11.00 -10.32
N PHE A 32 -0.93 10.99 -10.72
CA PHE A 32 -1.45 10.59 -12.03
C PHE A 32 -2.34 11.70 -12.60
N ALA A 33 -2.40 11.80 -13.93
CA ALA A 33 -3.46 12.53 -14.60
C ALA A 33 -4.63 11.59 -14.95
N LYS A 34 -5.83 12.15 -14.98
CA LYS A 34 -7.03 11.46 -15.45
C LYS A 34 -7.01 11.32 -16.98
N PRO A 35 -7.43 10.18 -17.56
CA PRO A 35 -7.61 10.08 -19.00
C PRO A 35 -8.59 11.12 -19.55
N ASP A 36 -9.66 11.40 -18.81
CA ASP A 36 -10.74 12.36 -19.12
C ASP A 36 -10.51 13.73 -18.48
N CYS A 37 -9.24 14.12 -18.27
CA CYS A 37 -8.91 15.35 -17.57
C CYS A 37 -9.49 16.62 -18.24
N THR A 38 -9.66 17.66 -17.44
CA THR A 38 -9.91 19.03 -17.90
C THR A 38 -8.72 19.92 -17.53
N TYR A 39 -8.27 20.74 -18.47
CA TYR A 39 -7.18 21.67 -18.28
C TYR A 39 -7.28 22.82 -19.27
N SER A 40 -7.10 24.04 -18.78
CA SER A 40 -6.97 25.22 -19.64
C SER A 40 -5.50 25.54 -19.84
N LYS A 41 -5.05 25.55 -21.08
CA LYS A 41 -3.67 25.90 -21.43
C LYS A 41 -3.28 27.26 -20.85
N GLY A 42 -2.10 27.34 -20.25
CA GLY A 42 -1.55 28.51 -19.57
C GLY A 42 -1.99 28.65 -18.11
N SER A 43 -2.99 27.89 -17.65
CA SER A 43 -3.55 28.06 -16.29
C SER A 43 -2.60 27.61 -15.18
N LEU A 44 -1.76 26.60 -15.46
CA LEU A 44 -0.95 25.90 -14.45
C LEU A 44 -1.76 25.42 -13.23
N SER A 45 -3.08 25.24 -13.38
CA SER A 45 -3.96 24.72 -12.34
C SER A 45 -4.04 23.20 -12.43
N PHE A 46 -4.00 22.53 -11.29
CA PHE A 46 -4.20 21.08 -11.22
C PHE A 46 -5.68 20.69 -11.08
N ALA A 47 -6.59 21.65 -10.89
CA ALA A 47 -8.02 21.37 -10.82
C ALA A 47 -8.52 20.67 -12.08
N GLY A 48 -9.21 19.53 -11.91
CA GLY A 48 -9.73 18.73 -13.01
C GLY A 48 -8.70 17.86 -13.74
N THR A 49 -7.41 17.97 -13.39
CA THR A 49 -6.34 17.24 -14.08
C THR A 49 -6.15 15.80 -13.57
N GLY A 50 -6.45 15.56 -12.28
CA GLY A 50 -6.09 14.35 -11.55
C GLY A 50 -4.77 14.45 -10.80
N LEU A 51 -3.88 15.37 -11.18
CA LEU A 51 -2.67 15.63 -10.41
C LEU A 51 -3.03 16.33 -9.10
N GLU A 52 -2.40 15.92 -8.01
CA GLU A 52 -2.77 16.33 -6.64
C GLU A 52 -1.64 17.07 -5.92
N PHE A 53 -0.76 17.75 -6.68
CA PHE A 53 0.32 18.53 -6.08
C PHE A 53 -0.22 19.60 -5.12
N SER A 54 0.29 19.60 -3.90
CA SER A 54 0.02 20.65 -2.92
C SER A 54 0.70 21.98 -3.25
N ALA A 55 1.78 21.93 -4.04
CA ALA A 55 2.47 23.12 -4.52
C ALA A 55 1.75 23.75 -5.72
N PRO A 56 1.81 25.08 -5.91
CA PRO A 56 1.31 25.74 -7.11
C PRO A 56 1.95 25.17 -8.39
N GLY A 57 1.20 25.10 -9.50
CA GLY A 57 1.72 24.55 -10.75
C GLY A 57 2.91 25.32 -11.33
N SER A 58 3.05 26.61 -11.05
CA SER A 58 4.26 27.39 -11.38
C SER A 58 5.49 26.85 -10.66
N THR A 59 5.37 26.47 -9.39
CA THR A 59 6.44 25.84 -8.60
C THR A 59 6.82 24.48 -9.17
N VAL A 60 5.84 23.64 -9.51
CA VAL A 60 6.09 22.31 -10.09
C VAL A 60 6.75 22.44 -11.47
N LYS A 61 6.30 23.37 -12.32
CA LYS A 61 6.93 23.68 -13.61
C LYS A 61 8.39 24.11 -13.45
N ALA A 62 8.67 25.00 -12.50
CA ALA A 62 10.03 25.42 -12.20
C ALA A 62 10.88 24.24 -11.70
N ALA A 63 10.30 23.33 -10.90
CA ALA A 63 10.99 22.14 -10.41
C ALA A 63 11.34 21.15 -11.54
N VAL A 64 10.44 20.94 -12.52
CA VAL A 64 10.75 20.16 -13.73
C VAL A 64 11.90 20.78 -14.51
N ALA A 65 11.88 22.10 -14.71
CA ALA A 65 12.95 22.80 -15.42
C ALA A 65 14.29 22.66 -14.68
N ALA A 66 14.30 22.84 -13.35
CA ALA A 66 15.48 22.68 -12.51
C ALA A 66 16.04 21.25 -12.54
N LEU A 67 15.17 20.24 -12.47
CA LEU A 67 15.55 18.83 -12.58
C LEU A 67 16.26 18.55 -13.90
N LYS A 68 15.68 18.99 -15.03
CA LYS A 68 16.24 18.76 -16.36
C LYS A 68 17.52 19.57 -16.60
N ALA A 69 17.65 20.74 -15.98
CA ALA A 69 18.87 21.54 -16.02
C ALA A 69 20.03 20.88 -15.25
N ALA A 70 19.74 20.32 -14.07
CA ALA A 70 20.71 19.58 -13.27
C ALA A 70 21.08 18.23 -13.92
N ASN A 71 20.10 17.57 -14.57
CA ASN A 71 20.23 16.23 -15.14
C ASN A 71 19.71 16.22 -16.59
N SER A 72 20.55 16.60 -17.55
CA SER A 72 20.17 16.72 -18.97
C SER A 72 19.69 15.41 -19.62
N ASN A 73 20.05 14.27 -19.04
CA ASN A 73 19.60 12.94 -19.48
C ASN A 73 18.28 12.49 -18.84
N THR A 74 17.75 13.23 -17.86
CA THR A 74 16.46 12.91 -17.24
C THR A 74 15.32 13.35 -18.15
N ARG A 75 14.30 12.50 -18.25
CA ARG A 75 13.03 12.76 -18.95
C ARG A 75 11.90 12.73 -17.93
N VAL A 76 10.93 13.63 -18.10
CA VAL A 76 9.76 13.71 -17.21
C VAL A 76 8.52 13.46 -18.03
N LEU A 77 7.74 12.44 -17.69
CA LEU A 77 6.53 12.04 -18.40
C LEU A 77 5.31 12.25 -17.51
N LEU A 78 4.16 12.44 -18.13
CA LEU A 78 2.86 12.43 -17.44
C LEU A 78 2.34 10.99 -17.38
N ALA A 79 2.18 10.40 -16.19
CA ALA A 79 1.49 9.12 -16.06
C ALA A 79 -0.03 9.35 -16.04
N VAL A 80 -0.74 8.67 -16.93
CA VAL A 80 -2.18 8.82 -17.14
C VAL A 80 -2.86 7.52 -16.80
N GLY A 81 -3.88 7.58 -15.94
CA GLY A 81 -4.62 6.41 -15.49
C GLY A 81 -4.20 5.92 -14.11
N GLY A 82 -3.74 4.68 -14.05
CA GLY A 82 -3.56 3.89 -12.83
C GLY A 82 -4.90 3.38 -12.30
N GLY A 83 -4.85 2.55 -11.26
CA GLY A 83 -6.03 1.94 -10.63
C GLY A 83 -7.14 2.92 -10.21
N ALA A 84 -6.82 4.20 -10.01
CA ALA A 84 -7.77 5.25 -9.62
C ALA A 84 -8.55 5.88 -10.78
N TYR A 85 -7.99 5.92 -12.01
CA TYR A 85 -8.57 6.68 -13.13
C TYR A 85 -8.74 5.81 -14.38
N ARG A 86 -9.97 5.28 -14.56
CA ARG A 86 -10.27 4.26 -15.58
C ARG A 86 -11.12 4.75 -16.76
N ASN A 87 -11.49 6.03 -16.85
CA ASN A 87 -12.39 6.54 -17.89
C ASN A 87 -11.68 6.78 -19.25
N TRP A 88 -11.09 5.72 -19.80
CA TRP A 88 -10.31 5.78 -21.05
C TRP A 88 -11.18 5.97 -22.29
N ALA A 89 -12.44 5.54 -22.27
CA ALA A 89 -13.42 5.82 -23.31
C ALA A 89 -13.60 7.34 -23.56
N ALA A 90 -13.48 8.16 -22.51
CA ALA A 90 -13.58 9.61 -22.58
C ALA A 90 -12.20 10.32 -22.67
N LEU A 91 -11.15 9.63 -23.12
CA LEU A 91 -9.78 10.16 -23.22
C LEU A 91 -9.75 11.57 -23.82
N ASN A 92 -9.36 12.56 -23.02
CA ASN A 92 -9.20 13.94 -23.44
C ASN A 92 -7.74 14.20 -23.82
N GLY A 93 -7.38 13.79 -25.03
CA GLY A 93 -6.02 13.95 -25.52
C GLY A 93 -5.51 15.39 -25.61
N ARG A 94 -6.41 16.38 -25.74
CA ARG A 94 -6.01 17.79 -25.78
C ARG A 94 -5.57 18.29 -24.40
N CYS A 95 -6.33 17.95 -23.36
CA CYS A 95 -5.94 18.26 -21.98
C CYS A 95 -4.54 17.72 -21.65
N LEU A 96 -4.27 16.45 -22.00
CA LEU A 96 -2.97 15.83 -21.77
C LEU A 96 -1.83 16.53 -22.54
N GLN A 97 -2.07 16.91 -23.79
CA GLN A 97 -1.09 17.64 -24.61
C GLN A 97 -0.80 19.03 -24.05
N ASP A 98 -1.83 19.75 -23.57
CA ASP A 98 -1.67 21.08 -22.99
C ASP A 98 -0.92 21.01 -21.64
N LEU A 99 -1.23 20.02 -20.79
CA LEU A 99 -0.44 19.74 -19.58
C LEU A 99 1.03 19.45 -19.91
N ALA A 100 1.28 18.51 -20.83
CA ALA A 100 2.64 18.18 -21.21
C ALA A 100 3.41 19.39 -21.79
N SER A 101 2.73 20.22 -22.58
CA SER A 101 3.30 21.46 -23.11
C SER A 101 3.64 22.45 -21.99
N ASP A 102 2.71 22.74 -21.08
CA ASP A 102 2.88 23.81 -20.11
C ASP A 102 3.90 23.48 -19.01
N PHE A 103 4.04 22.20 -18.66
CA PHE A 103 5.04 21.69 -17.73
C PHE A 103 6.34 21.22 -18.42
N ALA A 104 6.45 21.38 -19.74
CA ALA A 104 7.61 20.99 -20.54
C ALA A 104 8.02 19.51 -20.38
N LEU A 105 7.01 18.63 -20.36
CA LEU A 105 7.16 17.18 -20.23
C LEU A 105 7.62 16.54 -21.54
N ASP A 106 8.35 15.43 -21.43
CA ASP A 106 8.99 14.70 -22.51
C ASP A 106 8.14 13.54 -23.06
N GLY A 107 6.93 13.36 -22.52
CA GLY A 107 6.03 12.32 -23.00
C GLY A 107 4.91 11.99 -22.04
N VAL A 108 4.30 10.84 -22.29
CA VAL A 108 3.17 10.31 -21.53
C VAL A 108 3.36 8.82 -21.30
N ASP A 109 2.97 8.37 -20.12
CA ASP A 109 2.88 6.96 -19.74
C ASP A 109 1.41 6.57 -19.66
N MET A 110 1.05 5.53 -20.41
CA MET A 110 -0.28 4.94 -20.43
C MET A 110 -0.33 3.86 -19.35
N ASP A 111 -0.88 4.21 -18.19
CA ASP A 111 -1.13 3.27 -17.10
C ASP A 111 -2.58 2.78 -17.20
N TRP A 112 -2.82 1.97 -18.23
CA TRP A 112 -4.16 1.50 -18.60
C TRP A 112 -4.49 0.20 -17.87
N GLU A 113 -5.28 0.34 -16.81
CA GLU A 113 -5.78 -0.75 -15.97
C GLU A 113 -7.31 -0.86 -16.08
N PRO A 114 -7.85 -1.47 -17.16
CA PRO A 114 -9.28 -1.55 -17.38
C PRO A 114 -9.96 -2.47 -16.35
N ALA A 115 -11.22 -2.18 -16.03
CA ALA A 115 -11.97 -2.94 -15.04
C ALA A 115 -12.45 -4.31 -15.52
N ALA A 116 -12.61 -4.50 -16.85
CA ALA A 116 -13.14 -5.75 -17.39
C ALA A 116 -12.04 -6.82 -17.55
N ALA A 117 -12.36 -8.02 -17.10
CA ALA A 117 -11.49 -9.19 -17.16
C ALA A 117 -11.36 -9.77 -18.58
N CYS A 118 -10.19 -10.33 -18.86
CA CYS A 118 -9.97 -11.20 -20.02
C CYS A 118 -10.53 -12.61 -19.76
N SER A 119 -10.89 -13.29 -20.85
CA SER A 119 -11.26 -14.70 -20.85
C SER A 119 -10.22 -15.53 -21.59
N LEU A 120 -9.86 -16.70 -21.06
CA LEU A 120 -9.01 -17.65 -21.78
C LEU A 120 -9.88 -18.60 -22.58
N THR A 121 -9.69 -18.64 -23.89
CA THR A 121 -10.40 -19.55 -24.82
C THR A 121 -9.45 -20.56 -25.43
N ALA A 122 -9.97 -21.55 -26.15
CA ALA A 122 -9.13 -22.48 -26.93
C ALA A 122 -8.27 -21.77 -28.00
N ALA A 123 -8.69 -20.59 -28.46
CA ALA A 123 -7.96 -19.76 -29.41
C ALA A 123 -6.93 -18.81 -28.75
N GLY A 124 -6.84 -18.81 -27.42
CA GLY A 124 -6.04 -17.87 -26.64
C GLY A 124 -6.88 -16.86 -25.86
N PRO A 125 -6.25 -15.83 -25.27
CA PRO A 125 -6.93 -14.82 -24.49
C PRO A 125 -7.80 -13.91 -25.37
N ALA A 126 -9.00 -13.60 -24.90
CA ALA A 126 -9.91 -12.64 -25.52
C ALA A 126 -10.37 -11.66 -24.45
N CYS A 127 -10.06 -10.37 -24.64
CA CYS A 127 -10.39 -9.32 -23.69
C CYS A 127 -11.42 -8.36 -24.31
N PRO A 128 -12.53 -8.04 -23.63
CA PRO A 128 -13.53 -7.10 -24.15
C PRO A 128 -12.96 -5.68 -24.33
N THR A 129 -11.81 -5.40 -23.71
CA THR A 129 -11.15 -4.10 -23.65
C THR A 129 -10.02 -3.94 -24.68
N ASP A 130 -9.76 -4.94 -25.53
CA ASP A 130 -8.68 -4.91 -26.53
C ASP A 130 -8.76 -3.66 -27.43
N ALA A 131 -9.97 -3.36 -27.93
CA ALA A 131 -10.20 -2.21 -28.79
C ALA A 131 -9.95 -0.86 -28.07
N GLU A 132 -10.25 -0.78 -26.77
CA GLU A 132 -10.04 0.43 -25.96
C GLU A 132 -8.54 0.71 -25.82
N GLY A 133 -7.74 -0.27 -25.40
CA GLY A 133 -6.30 -0.11 -25.22
C GLY A 133 -5.58 0.26 -26.52
N ILE A 134 -5.95 -0.38 -27.64
CA ILE A 134 -5.41 -0.05 -28.98
C ILE A 134 -5.80 1.37 -29.39
N ALA A 135 -7.06 1.76 -29.19
CA ALA A 135 -7.52 3.10 -29.53
C ALA A 135 -6.84 4.18 -28.70
N ALA A 136 -6.66 3.96 -27.40
CA ALA A 136 -5.95 4.84 -26.48
C ALA A 136 -4.49 5.03 -26.92
N ALA A 137 -3.74 3.94 -27.13
CA ALA A 137 -2.35 3.99 -27.58
C ALA A 137 -2.20 4.71 -28.93
N ARG A 138 -3.09 4.42 -29.89
CA ARG A 138 -3.10 5.09 -31.20
C ARG A 138 -3.33 6.60 -31.06
N ARG A 139 -4.31 6.99 -30.24
CA ARG A 139 -4.66 8.40 -30.03
C ARG A 139 -3.54 9.15 -29.30
N LEU A 140 -2.96 8.55 -28.26
CA LEU A 140 -1.81 9.12 -27.57
C LEU A 140 -0.62 9.27 -28.51
N ARG A 141 -0.27 8.24 -29.30
CA ARG A 141 0.85 8.37 -30.26
C ARG A 141 0.64 9.47 -31.30
N ALA A 142 -0.60 9.67 -31.78
CA ALA A 142 -0.90 10.77 -32.70
C ALA A 142 -0.67 12.16 -32.07
N LEU A 143 -0.96 12.30 -30.78
CA LEU A 143 -0.80 13.56 -30.02
C LEU A 143 0.64 13.77 -29.51
N PHE A 144 1.36 12.66 -29.29
CA PHE A 144 2.71 12.58 -28.77
C PHE A 144 3.62 11.88 -29.82
N PRO A 145 3.93 12.56 -30.95
CA PRO A 145 4.71 11.96 -32.02
C PRO A 145 6.11 11.54 -31.56
N LYS A 146 6.56 10.37 -32.05
CA LYS A 146 7.83 9.73 -31.66
C LYS A 146 9.08 10.58 -31.92
N SER A 147 9.02 11.52 -32.86
CA SER A 147 10.11 12.47 -33.12
C SER A 147 10.38 13.43 -31.97
N LYS A 148 9.44 13.57 -31.04
CA LYS A 148 9.51 14.55 -29.93
C LYS A 148 9.23 13.95 -28.56
N PHE A 149 8.37 12.93 -28.49
CA PHE A 149 7.85 12.44 -27.22
C PHE A 149 8.01 10.94 -27.05
N ILE A 150 8.28 10.56 -25.80
CA ILE A 150 8.24 9.17 -25.34
C ILE A 150 6.78 8.79 -25.09
N LEU A 151 6.34 7.68 -25.66
CA LEU A 151 5.09 7.02 -25.24
C LEU A 151 5.44 5.72 -24.52
N SER A 152 5.08 5.70 -23.25
CA SER A 152 5.32 4.58 -22.34
C SER A 152 4.02 3.84 -22.04
N LEU A 153 4.13 2.57 -21.64
CA LEU A 153 3.03 1.72 -21.17
C LEU A 153 3.43 1.08 -19.85
N ALA A 154 2.60 1.22 -18.82
CA ALA A 154 2.65 0.33 -17.66
C ALA A 154 1.89 -0.96 -18.02
N SER A 155 2.64 -2.05 -18.24
CA SER A 155 2.09 -3.33 -18.65
C SER A 155 1.91 -4.23 -17.44
N VAL A 156 0.72 -4.82 -17.29
CA VAL A 156 0.44 -5.74 -16.19
C VAL A 156 1.33 -6.98 -16.29
N HIS A 157 1.81 -7.48 -15.15
CA HIS A 157 2.73 -8.61 -15.02
C HIS A 157 2.43 -9.81 -15.95
N VAL A 158 1.20 -10.35 -15.93
CA VAL A 158 0.79 -11.51 -16.75
C VAL A 158 0.15 -11.10 -18.10
N GLY A 159 0.23 -9.82 -18.45
CA GLY A 159 -0.41 -9.22 -19.62
C GLY A 159 -0.10 -9.88 -20.96
N MET A 160 1.00 -10.62 -21.02
CA MET A 160 1.51 -11.28 -22.22
C MET A 160 1.41 -12.81 -22.16
N TYR A 161 0.67 -13.36 -21.20
CA TYR A 161 0.46 -14.81 -21.03
C TYR A 161 -0.77 -15.31 -21.79
N GLY A 162 -0.91 -16.64 -21.87
CA GLY A 162 -2.11 -17.30 -22.38
C GLY A 162 -2.05 -17.68 -23.87
N GLU A 163 -0.94 -17.42 -24.56
CA GLU A 163 -0.72 -17.89 -25.93
C GLU A 163 0.72 -18.35 -26.22
N GLY A 164 0.88 -19.12 -27.31
CA GLY A 164 2.18 -19.58 -27.80
C GLY A 164 2.99 -20.32 -26.73
N SER A 165 4.29 -20.02 -26.63
CA SER A 165 5.17 -20.61 -25.61
C SER A 165 4.82 -20.22 -24.17
N PHE A 166 3.88 -19.29 -23.98
CA PHE A 166 3.40 -18.82 -22.67
C PHE A 166 1.92 -19.17 -22.43
N ALA A 167 1.34 -20.08 -23.22
CA ALA A 167 -0.05 -20.52 -23.07
C ALA A 167 -0.34 -21.13 -21.69
N ALA A 168 0.63 -21.88 -21.15
CA ALA A 168 0.54 -22.51 -19.83
C ALA A 168 1.23 -21.72 -18.70
N ALA A 169 1.64 -20.47 -18.96
CA ALA A 169 2.32 -19.63 -17.98
C ALA A 169 1.43 -19.35 -16.75
N LYS A 170 2.06 -19.15 -15.60
CA LYS A 170 1.38 -18.95 -14.31
C LYS A 170 1.74 -17.59 -13.69
N PRO A 171 0.83 -16.97 -12.93
CA PRO A 171 -0.53 -17.40 -12.63
C PRO A 171 -1.47 -17.26 -13.83
N VAL A 172 -2.53 -18.07 -13.81
CA VAL A 172 -3.71 -17.80 -14.63
C VAL A 172 -4.55 -16.79 -13.86
N SER A 173 -4.80 -15.62 -14.44
CA SER A 173 -5.59 -14.57 -13.81
C SER A 173 -6.46 -13.85 -14.84
N PRO A 174 -7.44 -13.04 -14.39
CA PRO A 174 -8.23 -12.16 -15.25
C PRO A 174 -7.41 -11.19 -16.11
N TYR A 175 -6.13 -10.98 -15.81
CA TYR A 175 -5.23 -10.09 -16.55
C TYR A 175 -4.35 -10.84 -17.56
N ALA A 176 -4.45 -12.18 -17.63
CA ALA A 176 -3.67 -12.96 -18.58
C ALA A 176 -4.08 -12.60 -20.03
N GLY A 177 -3.10 -12.12 -20.79
CA GLY A 177 -3.29 -11.73 -22.18
C GLY A 177 -3.82 -10.31 -22.40
N LEU A 178 -4.03 -9.53 -21.33
CA LEU A 178 -4.60 -8.18 -21.38
C LEU A 178 -3.87 -7.23 -22.34
N GLN A 179 -2.56 -7.40 -22.54
CA GLN A 179 -1.76 -6.55 -23.41
C GLN A 179 -1.40 -7.22 -24.76
N LEU A 180 -1.84 -8.45 -25.03
CA LEU A 180 -1.48 -9.17 -26.26
C LEU A 180 -2.01 -8.50 -27.53
N ALA A 181 -3.30 -8.13 -27.55
CA ALA A 181 -3.90 -7.48 -28.72
C ALA A 181 -3.24 -6.12 -29.00
N LEU A 182 -2.98 -5.35 -27.94
CA LEU A 182 -2.23 -4.09 -28.03
C LEU A 182 -0.84 -4.33 -28.60
N ALA A 183 -0.06 -5.26 -28.04
CA ALA A 183 1.30 -5.56 -28.47
C ALA A 183 1.38 -6.02 -29.93
N LYS A 184 0.38 -6.76 -30.42
CA LYS A 184 0.26 -7.18 -31.83
C LYS A 184 -0.10 -6.05 -32.78
N SER A 185 -0.75 -5.01 -32.29
CA SER A 185 -1.21 -3.89 -33.09
C SER A 185 -0.07 -2.95 -33.49
N ALA A 186 -0.26 -2.19 -34.57
CA ALA A 186 0.65 -1.12 -34.96
C ALA A 186 0.81 -0.05 -33.87
N ALA A 187 -0.25 0.20 -33.07
CA ALA A 187 -0.22 1.16 -31.98
C ALA A 187 0.71 0.70 -30.84
N GLY A 188 0.63 -0.58 -30.44
CA GLY A 188 1.52 -1.14 -29.42
C GLY A 188 2.96 -1.27 -29.89
N GLN A 189 3.20 -1.54 -31.18
CA GLN A 189 4.54 -1.52 -31.76
C GLN A 189 5.14 -0.11 -31.84
N ALA A 190 4.29 0.93 -31.84
CA ALA A 190 4.71 2.32 -31.83
C ALA A 190 5.08 2.84 -30.43
N LEU A 191 4.94 2.04 -29.36
CA LEU A 191 5.42 2.40 -28.01
C LEU A 191 6.95 2.49 -27.98
N ASP A 192 7.50 3.25 -27.03
CA ASP A 192 8.96 3.39 -26.85
C ASP A 192 9.47 2.64 -25.62
N LEU A 193 8.69 2.67 -24.54
CA LEU A 193 9.04 2.14 -23.22
C LEU A 193 7.90 1.28 -22.68
N ILE A 194 8.23 0.07 -22.25
CA ILE A 194 7.30 -0.86 -21.60
C ILE A 194 7.78 -1.08 -20.17
N ASN A 195 6.99 -0.63 -19.22
CA ASN A 195 7.23 -0.81 -17.79
C ASN A 195 6.40 -1.99 -17.29
N ILE A 196 7.03 -3.15 -17.12
CA ILE A 196 6.32 -4.32 -16.61
C ILE A 196 6.06 -4.10 -15.11
N MET A 197 4.81 -4.06 -14.68
CA MET A 197 4.42 -4.05 -13.27
C MET A 197 4.63 -5.46 -12.67
N ALA A 198 5.89 -5.88 -12.53
CA ALA A 198 6.31 -7.21 -12.07
C ALA A 198 6.22 -7.37 -10.54
N TYR A 199 5.13 -6.89 -9.98
CA TYR A 199 4.72 -6.91 -8.57
C TYR A 199 3.21 -7.17 -8.54
N ASP A 200 2.62 -7.33 -7.35
CA ASP A 200 1.18 -7.63 -7.18
C ASP A 200 0.71 -8.92 -7.88
N ALA A 201 1.65 -9.84 -8.14
CA ALA A 201 1.43 -11.07 -8.90
C ALA A 201 1.74 -12.34 -8.10
N GLY A 202 2.26 -12.19 -6.88
CA GLY A 202 2.83 -13.26 -6.06
C GLY A 202 4.23 -13.66 -6.47
N SER A 203 4.61 -14.90 -6.16
CA SER A 203 5.95 -15.46 -6.36
C SER A 203 5.90 -16.83 -7.04
N PRO A 204 7.04 -17.36 -7.53
CA PRO A 204 7.06 -18.68 -8.16
C PRO A 204 6.55 -19.78 -7.24
N ALA A 205 6.82 -19.67 -5.94
CA ALA A 205 6.41 -20.66 -4.93
C ALA A 205 4.91 -20.66 -4.65
N THR A 206 4.19 -19.63 -5.12
CA THR A 206 2.88 -19.33 -4.55
C THR A 206 1.78 -19.19 -5.58
N THR A 207 1.96 -18.27 -6.52
CA THR A 207 1.07 -18.08 -7.66
C THR A 207 1.66 -18.70 -8.93
N GLY A 208 2.91 -19.16 -8.86
CA GLY A 208 3.70 -19.56 -10.03
C GLY A 208 4.27 -18.37 -10.81
N PHE A 209 4.12 -17.13 -10.32
CA PHE A 209 4.59 -15.96 -11.03
C PHE A 209 6.12 -15.90 -11.08
N ASP A 210 6.68 -15.95 -12.29
CA ASP A 210 8.11 -15.72 -12.54
C ASP A 210 8.32 -14.44 -13.36
N TYR A 211 8.93 -13.41 -12.76
CA TYR A 211 9.24 -12.15 -13.45
C TYR A 211 10.14 -12.35 -14.68
N LYS A 212 10.95 -13.43 -14.71
CA LYS A 212 11.78 -13.77 -15.87
C LYS A 212 10.94 -14.31 -17.02
N GLN A 213 9.92 -15.11 -16.72
CA GLN A 213 8.94 -15.57 -17.71
C GLN A 213 8.11 -14.38 -18.23
N SER A 214 7.65 -13.48 -17.35
CA SER A 214 6.95 -12.25 -17.75
C SER A 214 7.81 -11.39 -18.68
N TYR A 215 9.07 -11.13 -18.34
CA TYR A 215 9.99 -10.38 -19.21
C TYR A 215 10.18 -11.05 -20.58
N ARG A 216 10.37 -12.37 -20.62
CA ARG A 216 10.49 -13.11 -21.89
C ARG A 216 9.22 -13.02 -22.73
N ALA A 217 8.04 -13.11 -22.11
CA ALA A 217 6.76 -12.96 -22.80
C ALA A 217 6.61 -11.57 -23.42
N HIS A 218 6.99 -10.51 -22.69
CA HIS A 218 7.02 -9.15 -23.23
C HIS A 218 8.01 -9.01 -24.40
N ARG A 219 9.20 -9.61 -24.29
CA ARG A 219 10.24 -9.55 -25.33
C ARG A 219 9.92 -10.30 -26.62
N VAL A 220 8.98 -11.24 -26.61
CA VAL A 220 8.50 -11.85 -27.87
C VAL A 220 7.91 -10.79 -28.81
N TRP A 221 7.17 -9.84 -28.25
CA TRP A 221 6.46 -8.81 -29.01
C TRP A 221 7.20 -7.48 -29.07
N TRP A 222 7.85 -7.05 -27.98
CA TRP A 222 8.58 -5.80 -27.90
C TRP A 222 10.09 -6.02 -27.98
N LYS A 223 10.55 -6.29 -29.20
CA LYS A 223 11.95 -6.64 -29.49
C LYS A 223 12.88 -5.44 -29.44
N THR A 224 12.43 -4.28 -29.91
CA THR A 224 13.27 -3.07 -30.06
C THR A 224 13.01 -2.01 -29.01
N GLN A 225 11.83 -2.03 -28.38
CA GLN A 225 11.44 -1.08 -27.35
C GLN A 225 12.28 -1.25 -26.08
N ALA A 226 12.39 -0.20 -25.28
CA ALA A 226 12.89 -0.33 -23.93
C ALA A 226 11.91 -1.18 -23.11
N VAL A 227 12.40 -2.20 -22.41
CA VAL A 227 11.56 -3.01 -21.51
C VAL A 227 12.19 -3.03 -20.14
N THR A 228 11.43 -2.59 -19.13
CA THR A 228 11.88 -2.54 -17.74
C THR A 228 11.15 -3.56 -16.88
N ILE A 229 11.86 -4.10 -15.89
CA ILE A 229 11.25 -4.96 -14.86
C ILE A 229 10.89 -4.07 -13.68
N GLY A 230 9.60 -4.00 -13.37
CA GLY A 230 9.07 -3.20 -12.27
C GLY A 230 9.39 -3.80 -10.90
N VAL A 231 9.46 -2.89 -9.93
CA VAL A 231 9.59 -3.16 -8.50
C VAL A 231 8.67 -2.19 -7.79
N GLN A 232 7.81 -2.69 -6.91
CA GLN A 232 7.08 -1.83 -6.01
C GLN A 232 7.85 -1.72 -4.69
N ILE A 233 8.04 -0.48 -4.23
CA ILE A 233 8.59 -0.21 -2.90
C ILE A 233 7.63 -0.84 -1.89
N PRO A 234 8.13 -1.66 -0.94
CA PRO A 234 7.29 -2.30 0.06
C PRO A 234 6.49 -1.28 0.88
N PRO A 235 5.32 -1.69 1.41
CA PRO A 235 4.63 -2.97 1.16
C PRO A 235 3.95 -2.98 -0.22
N GLU A 236 4.05 -4.05 -1.01
CA GLU A 236 3.30 -4.15 -2.28
C GLU A 236 1.79 -4.14 -2.01
N GLY A 237 1.00 -3.62 -2.96
CA GLY A 237 -0.41 -3.33 -2.74
C GLY A 237 -1.28 -4.58 -2.68
N TRP A 238 -0.93 -5.59 -3.47
CA TRP A 238 -1.57 -6.89 -3.49
C TRP A 238 -0.51 -7.92 -3.13
N GLN A 239 -0.48 -8.26 -1.85
CA GLN A 239 0.38 -9.27 -1.27
C GLN A 239 -0.44 -10.41 -0.73
N PRO A 240 -0.55 -11.46 -1.52
CA PRO A 240 -0.27 -12.77 -1.00
C PRO A 240 0.23 -12.95 0.51
N PRO A 241 -0.54 -13.50 1.51
CA PRO A 241 -0.10 -13.91 2.87
C PRO A 241 1.25 -14.62 3.04
N GLY A 242 2.24 -13.97 3.65
CA GLY A 242 3.64 -14.43 3.70
C GLY A 242 4.56 -13.63 2.79
N PHE A 243 3.98 -12.68 2.02
CA PHE A 243 4.50 -11.46 1.37
C PHE A 243 5.58 -10.62 2.06
N LYS A 244 6.75 -11.05 2.55
CA LYS A 244 7.74 -10.11 3.15
C LYS A 244 8.32 -9.04 2.21
N GLY A 245 7.68 -8.70 1.09
CA GLY A 245 8.13 -7.66 0.15
C GLY A 245 9.36 -8.06 -0.67
N ILE A 246 9.74 -7.20 -1.62
CA ILE A 246 10.95 -7.42 -2.42
C ILE A 246 12.23 -7.16 -1.60
N SER A 247 13.19 -8.08 -1.62
CA SER A 247 14.51 -7.87 -1.01
C SER A 247 15.49 -7.13 -1.93
N LEU A 248 16.54 -6.51 -1.38
CA LEU A 248 17.61 -5.88 -2.19
C LEU A 248 18.36 -6.89 -3.08
N ALA A 249 18.45 -8.15 -2.64
CA ALA A 249 19.01 -9.23 -3.45
C ALA A 249 18.13 -9.52 -4.67
N GLU A 250 16.81 -9.55 -4.51
CA GLU A 250 15.86 -9.70 -5.62
C GLU A 250 15.87 -8.49 -6.56
N VAL A 251 15.97 -7.27 -6.03
CA VAL A 251 16.17 -6.05 -6.84
C VAL A 251 17.41 -6.18 -7.72
N THR A 252 18.54 -6.61 -7.14
CA THR A 252 19.80 -6.83 -7.87
C THR A 252 19.64 -7.91 -8.94
N ALA A 253 18.96 -9.01 -8.61
CA ALA A 253 18.73 -10.12 -9.54
C ALA A 253 17.86 -9.69 -10.73
N ARG A 254 16.78 -8.94 -10.49
CA ARG A 254 15.92 -8.36 -11.55
C ARG A 254 16.73 -7.44 -12.46
N ALA A 255 17.53 -6.54 -11.87
CA ALA A 255 18.35 -5.61 -12.63
C ALA A 255 19.36 -6.33 -13.53
N LYS A 256 20.16 -7.24 -12.97
CA LYS A 256 21.14 -8.03 -13.74
C LYS A 256 20.47 -8.89 -14.82
N TYR A 257 19.30 -9.45 -14.53
CA TYR A 257 18.55 -10.23 -15.52
C TYR A 257 18.08 -9.36 -16.69
N ALA A 258 17.49 -8.19 -16.42
CA ALA A 258 17.07 -7.25 -17.47
C ALA A 258 18.26 -6.84 -18.36
N GLN A 259 19.42 -6.56 -17.77
CA GLN A 259 20.65 -6.25 -18.50
C GLN A 259 21.13 -7.43 -19.36
N ALA A 260 21.21 -8.63 -18.79
CA ALA A 260 21.72 -9.81 -19.49
C ALA A 260 20.81 -10.26 -20.64
N GLN A 261 19.50 -10.06 -20.50
CA GLN A 261 18.51 -10.49 -21.49
C GLN A 261 18.12 -9.40 -22.50
N ALA A 262 18.70 -8.22 -22.40
CA ALA A 262 18.34 -7.11 -23.27
C ALA A 262 18.71 -7.35 -24.74
N GLY A 263 19.73 -8.16 -25.02
CA GLY A 263 20.12 -8.52 -26.39
C GLY A 263 20.44 -7.30 -27.28
N GLY A 264 21.00 -6.24 -26.69
CA GLY A 264 21.30 -4.98 -27.39
C GLY A 264 20.15 -3.95 -27.39
N ALA A 265 18.93 -4.32 -26.99
CA ALA A 265 17.84 -3.37 -26.77
C ALA A 265 18.02 -2.59 -25.47
N GLN A 266 17.29 -1.48 -25.31
CA GLN A 266 17.28 -0.75 -24.04
C GLN A 266 16.55 -1.57 -22.95
N TYR A 267 17.02 -1.43 -21.72
CA TYR A 267 16.52 -2.16 -20.55
C TYR A 267 16.53 -1.26 -19.32
N GLY A 268 15.91 -1.73 -18.24
CA GLY A 268 16.01 -1.05 -16.96
C GLY A 268 15.13 -1.64 -15.87
N THR A 269 15.00 -0.88 -14.79
CA THR A 269 14.12 -1.17 -13.67
C THR A 269 13.17 0.01 -13.51
N MET A 270 11.88 -0.28 -13.34
CA MET A 270 10.84 0.69 -12.99
C MET A 270 10.51 0.57 -11.50
N LEU A 271 10.24 1.70 -10.84
CA LEU A 271 9.94 1.76 -9.43
C LEU A 271 8.58 2.43 -9.17
N TRP A 272 7.73 1.73 -8.43
CA TRP A 272 6.49 2.26 -7.86
C TRP A 272 6.61 2.32 -6.32
N ALA A 273 6.92 3.45 -5.68
CA ALA A 273 7.16 4.77 -6.22
C ALA A 273 8.29 5.48 -5.46
N LEU A 274 8.85 6.54 -6.04
CA LEU A 274 10.04 7.25 -5.53
C LEU A 274 9.86 7.86 -4.14
N GLN A 275 8.62 8.15 -3.75
CA GLN A 275 8.25 8.83 -2.51
C GLN A 275 7.59 7.89 -1.49
N LYS A 276 7.61 6.59 -1.78
CA LYS A 276 7.03 5.58 -0.90
C LYS A 276 8.04 5.25 0.21
N ASP A 277 7.59 5.38 1.46
CA ASP A 277 8.42 5.38 2.68
C ASP A 277 7.84 4.54 3.82
N ASP A 278 6.81 3.74 3.52
CA ASP A 278 6.01 2.91 4.41
C ASP A 278 6.53 1.46 4.55
N GLY A 279 7.71 1.14 3.99
CA GLY A 279 8.25 -0.20 4.07
C GLY A 279 9.75 -0.34 3.82
N CYS A 280 10.26 -1.52 4.18
CA CYS A 280 11.66 -1.90 3.99
C CYS A 280 11.79 -3.03 2.95
N PRO A 281 12.79 -2.98 2.05
CA PRO A 281 13.79 -1.93 1.87
C PRO A 281 13.20 -0.61 1.32
N SER A 282 13.73 0.53 1.74
CA SER A 282 13.19 1.84 1.35
C SER A 282 13.44 2.19 -0.13
N ALA A 283 12.70 3.18 -0.65
CA ALA A 283 12.93 3.73 -1.98
C ALA A 283 14.39 4.16 -2.22
N GLN A 284 15.06 4.72 -1.20
CA GLN A 284 16.49 5.04 -1.26
C GLN A 284 17.34 3.78 -1.45
N GLN A 285 17.14 2.76 -0.64
CA GLN A 285 17.95 1.54 -0.73
C GLN A 285 17.74 0.83 -2.07
N ILE A 286 16.49 0.74 -2.55
CA ILE A 286 16.16 0.11 -3.82
C ILE A 286 16.78 0.90 -4.98
N THR A 287 16.63 2.23 -5.02
CA THR A 287 17.25 3.05 -6.09
C THR A 287 18.78 3.01 -6.06
N SER A 288 19.42 3.09 -4.90
CA SER A 288 20.88 2.92 -4.75
C SER A 288 21.35 1.54 -5.23
N THR A 289 20.57 0.50 -4.94
CA THR A 289 20.85 -0.88 -5.37
C THR A 289 20.77 -1.01 -6.88
N VAL A 290 19.72 -0.48 -7.51
CA VAL A 290 19.56 -0.48 -8.97
C VAL A 290 20.64 0.34 -9.65
N CYS A 291 20.97 1.53 -9.11
CA CYS A 291 22.03 2.38 -9.62
C CYS A 291 23.37 1.64 -9.64
N SER A 292 23.70 0.94 -8.55
CA SER A 292 24.94 0.17 -8.41
C SER A 292 24.95 -1.03 -9.35
N ALA A 293 23.83 -1.77 -9.45
CA ALA A 293 23.71 -2.94 -10.32
C ALA A 293 23.91 -2.61 -11.81
N TYR A 294 23.50 -1.42 -12.23
CA TYR A 294 23.65 -0.94 -13.61
C TYR A 294 24.87 -0.04 -13.84
N ASN A 295 25.63 0.30 -12.80
CA ASN A 295 26.73 1.26 -12.86
C ASN A 295 26.31 2.62 -13.47
N LEU A 296 25.16 3.16 -13.06
CA LEU A 296 24.58 4.38 -13.66
C LEU A 296 25.30 5.66 -13.26
N SER A 297 25.96 5.67 -12.10
CA SER A 297 26.63 6.84 -11.54
C SER A 297 27.73 6.41 -10.58
N SER A 298 28.77 7.22 -10.45
CA SER A 298 29.79 7.07 -9.42
C SER A 298 29.26 7.40 -8.01
N SER A 299 28.08 8.03 -7.90
CA SER A 299 27.48 8.44 -6.63
C SER A 299 26.06 7.87 -6.45
N CYS A 300 25.95 6.54 -6.47
CA CYS A 300 24.68 5.84 -6.20
C CYS A 300 24.15 6.00 -4.76
N SER A 301 24.95 6.57 -3.86
CA SER A 301 24.55 6.97 -2.50
C SER A 301 23.92 8.36 -2.44
N SER A 302 23.86 9.09 -3.56
CA SER A 302 23.17 10.38 -3.60
C SER A 302 21.73 10.20 -3.11
N ARG A 303 21.32 11.06 -2.18
CA ARG A 303 20.00 11.00 -1.56
C ARG A 303 18.93 11.21 -2.64
N LEU A 304 17.98 10.29 -2.69
CA LEU A 304 16.87 10.25 -3.63
C LEU A 304 15.96 11.45 -3.41
N LEU A 305 15.41 11.58 -2.20
CA LEU A 305 14.56 12.69 -1.77
C LEU A 305 14.74 12.94 -0.25
N PRO A 306 14.69 14.19 0.22
CA PRO A 306 14.76 14.56 1.64
C PRO A 306 13.49 14.21 2.43
N PHE A 307 13.04 12.96 2.41
CA PHE A 307 12.10 12.49 3.43
C PHE A 307 12.86 12.16 4.71
N ALA A 308 12.21 12.42 5.86
CA ALA A 308 12.66 11.99 7.19
C ALA A 308 12.47 10.47 7.39
N GLY A 309 12.67 9.69 6.31
CA GLY A 309 12.44 8.24 6.30
C GLY A 309 13.38 7.52 7.24
N GLN A 310 12.79 6.55 7.94
CA GLN A 310 13.39 5.60 8.87
C GLN A 310 14.73 5.05 8.34
N ALA A 311 15.74 5.00 9.21
CA ALA A 311 17.04 4.42 8.88
C ALA A 311 16.90 2.91 8.70
N CYS A 312 16.85 2.46 7.44
CA CYS A 312 16.97 1.05 7.13
C CYS A 312 18.45 0.63 7.28
N GLY A 313 18.88 0.21 8.48
CA GLY A 313 20.26 -0.27 8.67
C GLY A 313 20.69 -0.59 10.10
N GLY A 314 20.52 -1.86 10.48
CA GLY A 314 21.29 -2.62 11.47
C GLY A 314 21.15 -4.11 11.11
N SER A 315 22.26 -4.84 11.06
CA SER A 315 22.43 -6.17 10.44
C SER A 315 21.38 -7.26 10.76
N SER A 316 20.79 -7.87 9.73
CA SER A 316 20.94 -9.32 9.38
C SER A 316 19.85 -9.82 8.42
N SER A 317 20.30 -10.59 7.42
CA SER A 317 19.63 -11.64 6.62
C SER A 317 18.11 -11.57 6.38
N SER A 318 17.80 -11.14 5.15
CA SER A 318 16.61 -11.46 4.33
C SER A 318 16.38 -12.99 4.17
N PRO A 319 15.30 -13.47 3.50
CA PRO A 319 14.18 -12.73 2.91
C PRO A 319 12.83 -13.38 3.26
N SER A 320 11.73 -12.98 2.61
CA SER A 320 10.99 -13.93 1.76
C SER A 320 9.53 -13.53 1.57
N PRO A 321 8.99 -13.53 0.35
CA PRO A 321 7.67 -12.97 0.16
C PRO A 321 6.62 -13.98 -0.46
N SER A 322 5.33 -13.79 -0.14
CA SER A 322 3.98 -14.32 -0.59
C SER A 322 3.49 -15.64 0.08
N PRO A 323 2.17 -16.09 0.14
CA PRO A 323 0.99 -15.68 -0.64
C PRO A 323 -0.55 -15.77 -0.32
N PRO A 324 -1.53 -15.44 -1.25
CA PRO A 324 -3.00 -15.54 -1.07
C PRO A 324 -3.35 -16.89 -1.74
N PRO A 325 -4.51 -17.13 -2.41
CA PRO A 325 -5.77 -16.41 -2.46
C PRO A 325 -7.00 -17.33 -2.31
N SER A 326 -8.19 -16.72 -2.48
CA SER A 326 -9.37 -17.32 -3.16
C SER A 326 -10.15 -18.38 -2.36
N SER A 327 -11.47 -18.61 -2.47
CA SER A 327 -12.64 -17.95 -3.05
C SER A 327 -13.86 -18.87 -2.82
N SER A 328 -15.02 -18.27 -2.46
CA SER A 328 -16.42 -18.71 -2.79
C SER A 328 -16.98 -20.00 -2.15
N PRO A 329 -18.32 -20.28 -2.14
CA PRO A 329 -19.43 -19.60 -2.84
C PRO A 329 -20.79 -19.41 -2.08
N TYR A 330 -21.71 -18.61 -2.68
CA TYR A 330 -23.19 -18.53 -2.50
C TYR A 330 -23.80 -18.03 -1.16
N PRO A 331 -25.11 -17.63 -1.09
CA PRO A 331 -26.02 -17.05 -2.10
C PRO A 331 -26.63 -15.68 -1.66
N SER A 332 -27.35 -15.01 -2.57
CA SER A 332 -28.13 -13.80 -2.27
C SER A 332 -29.24 -14.01 -1.24
N PRO A 333 -29.54 -13.00 -0.40
CA PRO A 333 -30.88 -12.76 0.10
C PRO A 333 -31.48 -11.43 -0.39
N SER A 334 -32.81 -11.46 -0.50
CA SER A 334 -33.74 -10.40 -0.88
C SER A 334 -33.63 -9.08 -0.10
N PRO A 335 -34.18 -7.98 -0.64
CA PRO A 335 -34.10 -6.64 -0.04
C PRO A 335 -34.93 -6.51 1.25
N GLY A 336 -34.26 -6.14 2.34
CA GLY A 336 -34.85 -5.70 3.61
C GLY A 336 -35.06 -4.18 3.68
N PRO A 337 -35.77 -3.66 4.71
CA PRO A 337 -36.61 -2.45 4.66
C PRO A 337 -35.82 -1.12 4.71
N PRO A 338 -36.48 0.03 4.44
CA PRO A 338 -35.81 1.33 4.35
C PRO A 338 -35.24 1.78 5.71
N PRO A 339 -34.20 2.65 5.71
CA PRO A 339 -33.41 2.96 6.89
C PRO A 339 -34.21 3.75 7.94
N GLY A 340 -34.10 3.32 9.20
CA GLY A 340 -34.58 4.03 10.39
C GLY A 340 -33.60 5.12 10.87
N PRO A 341 -34.01 5.98 11.83
CA PRO A 341 -33.37 7.26 12.14
C PRO A 341 -32.06 7.11 12.91
N SER A 342 -31.10 8.00 12.62
CA SER A 342 -29.84 8.18 13.33
C SER A 342 -30.04 8.39 14.84
N ALA A 343 -29.58 7.47 15.67
CA ALA A 343 -29.59 7.65 17.12
C ALA A 343 -28.16 7.59 17.67
N GLY A 344 -27.67 8.75 18.13
CA GLY A 344 -26.40 8.92 18.82
C GLY A 344 -26.32 8.18 20.16
N CYS A 345 -25.20 8.34 20.89
CA CYS A 345 -25.05 7.81 22.24
C CYS A 345 -26.16 8.26 23.21
N PRO A 346 -26.63 7.39 24.13
CA PRO A 346 -27.65 7.74 25.12
C PRO A 346 -27.22 8.91 26.02
N ALA A 347 -28.19 9.59 26.64
CA ALA A 347 -27.90 10.67 27.59
C ALA A 347 -26.96 10.19 28.72
N GLY A 348 -25.89 10.97 28.97
CA GLY A 348 -24.84 10.61 29.93
C GLY A 348 -23.72 9.72 29.39
N TRP A 349 -23.76 9.36 28.10
CA TRP A 349 -22.70 8.65 27.40
C TRP A 349 -22.06 9.52 26.33
N LEU A 350 -20.74 9.40 26.17
CA LEU A 350 -19.92 10.13 25.20
C LEU A 350 -19.53 9.23 24.03
N PRO A 351 -19.44 9.76 22.79
CA PRO A 351 -19.04 8.97 21.64
C PRO A 351 -17.52 8.70 21.63
N ALA A 352 -17.15 7.51 21.18
CA ALA A 352 -15.78 7.04 20.98
C ALA A 352 -15.70 6.08 19.79
N VAL A 353 -14.48 5.73 19.39
CA VAL A 353 -14.19 4.66 18.43
C VAL A 353 -13.57 3.49 19.17
N GLY A 354 -13.95 2.28 18.75
CA GLY A 354 -13.49 1.03 19.34
C GLY A 354 -12.68 0.19 18.40
N THR A 355 -11.58 -0.36 18.90
CA THR A 355 -10.87 -1.50 18.32
C THR A 355 -10.72 -2.57 19.39
N ILE A 356 -10.19 -3.74 19.03
CA ILE A 356 -9.92 -4.82 19.97
C ILE A 356 -8.53 -5.39 19.74
N TYR A 357 -7.92 -5.91 20.80
CA TYR A 357 -6.61 -6.54 20.74
C TYR A 357 -6.51 -7.74 21.70
N ASP A 358 -5.59 -8.65 21.42
CA ASP A 358 -5.27 -9.77 22.32
C ASP A 358 -3.91 -9.54 22.98
N SER A 359 -3.93 -9.32 24.30
CA SER A 359 -2.75 -9.07 25.12
C SER A 359 -1.94 -10.34 25.44
N TRP A 360 -2.46 -11.51 25.08
CA TRP A 360 -1.83 -12.82 25.18
C TRP A 360 -2.18 -13.65 23.93
N PRO A 361 -1.70 -13.24 22.75
CA PRO A 361 -2.07 -13.89 21.51
C PRO A 361 -1.41 -15.25 21.38
N LYS A 362 -2.12 -16.17 20.72
CA LYS A 362 -1.57 -17.49 20.41
C LYS A 362 -0.27 -17.37 19.61
N PRO A 363 0.82 -18.08 19.99
CA PRO A 363 2.06 -18.06 19.23
C PRO A 363 1.84 -18.36 17.74
N GLY A 364 2.43 -17.54 16.88
CA GLY A 364 2.29 -17.64 15.42
C GLY A 364 0.96 -17.13 14.84
N SER A 365 0.04 -16.60 15.66
CA SER A 365 -1.14 -15.90 15.15
C SER A 365 -0.78 -14.55 14.52
N LYS A 366 -1.72 -13.98 13.76
CA LYS A 366 -1.62 -12.62 13.23
C LYS A 366 -1.31 -11.60 14.32
N GLU A 367 -2.04 -11.65 15.43
CA GLU A 367 -1.82 -10.75 16.56
C GLU A 367 -0.41 -10.88 17.17
N CYS A 368 0.05 -12.12 17.32
CA CYS A 368 1.35 -12.44 17.88
C CYS A 368 2.51 -11.89 17.02
N VAL A 369 2.40 -12.05 15.70
CA VAL A 369 3.49 -11.84 14.73
C VAL A 369 3.39 -10.48 14.05
N ASP A 370 2.23 -10.11 13.51
CA ASP A 370 2.07 -8.90 12.70
C ASP A 370 1.95 -7.63 13.56
N TYR A 371 1.38 -7.73 14.75
CA TYR A 371 1.20 -6.60 15.68
C TYR A 371 2.10 -6.69 16.92
N SER A 372 3.14 -7.53 16.86
CA SER A 372 4.09 -7.73 17.96
C SER A 372 3.44 -8.16 19.28
N GLY A 373 2.23 -8.72 19.25
CA GLY A 373 1.48 -9.05 20.47
C GLY A 373 2.19 -10.10 21.34
N CYS A 374 2.97 -11.03 20.76
CA CYS A 374 3.79 -11.96 21.53
C CYS A 374 5.01 -11.30 22.17
N GLN A 375 5.56 -10.26 21.54
CA GLN A 375 6.66 -9.49 22.12
C GLN A 375 6.17 -8.77 23.37
N TRP A 376 4.99 -8.16 23.30
CA TRP A 376 4.40 -7.35 24.35
C TRP A 376 3.39 -8.09 25.24
N ALA A 377 3.30 -9.42 25.10
CA ALA A 377 2.31 -10.21 25.83
C ALA A 377 2.43 -9.96 27.34
N GLY A 378 1.32 -9.57 27.97
CA GLY A 378 1.29 -9.23 29.38
C GLY A 378 2.15 -8.02 29.79
N MET A 379 2.49 -7.11 28.88
CA MET A 379 3.19 -5.85 29.16
C MET A 379 2.28 -4.66 28.83
N PHE A 380 2.26 -3.63 29.69
CA PHE A 380 1.41 -2.45 29.52
C PHE A 380 2.15 -1.20 29.95
N SER A 381 1.89 -0.09 29.27
CA SER A 381 2.61 1.17 29.46
C SER A 381 2.47 1.79 30.86
N SER A 382 1.35 1.55 31.57
CA SER A 382 1.17 2.06 32.94
C SER A 382 1.49 1.06 34.04
N THR A 383 1.89 -0.18 33.72
CA THR A 383 2.15 -1.22 34.74
C THR A 383 3.29 -2.14 34.27
N ASP A 384 4.51 -1.84 34.72
CA ASP A 384 5.73 -2.55 34.36
C ASP A 384 5.86 -3.90 35.12
N PRO A 385 5.86 -5.05 34.42
CA PRO A 385 6.06 -6.36 35.05
C PRO A 385 7.52 -6.63 35.47
N GLY A 386 8.48 -5.83 35.01
CA GLY A 386 9.90 -5.99 35.31
C GLY A 386 10.74 -6.45 34.11
N PRO A 387 12.06 -6.67 34.31
CA PRO A 387 13.01 -6.91 33.23
C PRO A 387 12.93 -8.33 32.65
N CYS A 388 13.55 -8.56 31.49
CA CYS A 388 13.70 -9.91 30.93
C CYS A 388 14.68 -10.82 31.69
N ALA A 389 15.51 -10.22 32.55
CA ALA A 389 16.43 -10.93 33.43
C ALA A 389 16.44 -10.21 34.79
N GLY A 390 15.86 -10.83 35.82
CA GLY A 390 15.76 -10.26 37.16
C GLY A 390 14.49 -10.68 37.90
N PRO A 391 14.29 -10.19 39.14
CA PRO A 391 13.05 -10.41 39.87
C PRO A 391 11.89 -9.64 39.20
N CYS A 392 10.75 -10.31 39.05
CA CYS A 392 9.56 -9.69 38.52
C CYS A 392 8.82 -8.85 39.57
N ASN A 393 8.14 -7.80 39.11
CA ASN A 393 7.45 -6.84 39.96
C ASN A 393 6.14 -7.40 40.52
N THR A 394 5.68 -6.77 41.61
CA THR A 394 4.33 -6.94 42.15
C THR A 394 3.52 -5.70 41.82
N ALA A 395 2.31 -5.87 41.27
CA ALA A 395 1.41 -4.78 40.97
C ALA A 395 0.85 -4.17 42.26
N ALA A 396 0.29 -2.97 42.17
CA ALA A 396 -0.29 -2.26 43.31
C ALA A 396 -1.45 -3.02 43.98
N ASP A 397 -2.11 -3.92 43.26
CA ASP A 397 -3.19 -4.78 43.78
C ASP A 397 -2.70 -6.12 44.36
N GLY A 398 -1.37 -6.32 44.44
CA GLY A 398 -0.75 -7.54 44.96
C GLY A 398 -0.57 -8.64 43.92
N SER A 399 -0.98 -8.44 42.66
CA SER A 399 -0.72 -9.41 41.58
C SER A 399 0.78 -9.53 41.32
N GLN A 400 1.26 -10.75 41.04
CA GLN A 400 2.68 -11.02 40.83
C GLN A 400 2.99 -11.27 39.35
N ALA A 401 3.92 -10.52 38.77
CA ALA A 401 4.46 -10.82 37.45
C ALA A 401 5.35 -12.06 37.50
N GLN A 402 5.47 -12.76 36.38
CA GLN A 402 6.20 -14.02 36.27
C GLN A 402 7.11 -14.01 35.05
N LEU A 403 8.21 -14.77 35.10
CA LEU A 403 9.05 -15.03 33.93
C LEU A 403 8.29 -15.95 32.98
N LEU A 404 7.75 -15.39 31.90
CA LEU A 404 6.93 -16.09 30.92
C LEU A 404 7.43 -15.79 29.51
N ASP A 405 7.33 -16.79 28.64
CA ASP A 405 7.45 -16.59 27.20
C ASP A 405 6.12 -16.07 26.66
N GLY A 406 6.14 -14.90 26.03
CA GLY A 406 4.97 -14.30 25.40
C GLY A 406 4.56 -15.00 24.10
N GLY A 407 5.31 -16.01 23.66
CA GLY A 407 5.12 -16.72 22.40
C GLY A 407 6.16 -16.38 21.33
N SER A 408 7.17 -15.56 21.68
CA SER A 408 8.27 -15.15 20.79
C SER A 408 9.56 -15.96 21.02
N GLY A 409 9.57 -16.89 21.99
CA GLY A 409 10.78 -17.59 22.43
C GLY A 409 11.58 -16.79 23.46
N GLN A 410 11.14 -15.58 23.82
CA GLN A 410 11.81 -14.72 24.78
C GLN A 410 11.07 -14.71 26.11
N VAL A 411 11.71 -15.29 27.13
CA VAL A 411 11.23 -15.28 28.51
C VAL A 411 11.55 -13.93 29.15
N CYS A 412 10.51 -13.22 29.59
CA CYS A 412 10.63 -11.96 30.32
C CYS A 412 9.63 -11.91 31.48
N CYS A 413 9.80 -10.97 32.41
CA CYS A 413 8.73 -10.69 33.35
C CYS A 413 7.50 -10.17 32.62
N ARG A 414 6.36 -10.83 32.81
CA ARG A 414 5.07 -10.52 32.17
C ARG A 414 3.95 -10.70 33.18
N TRP A 415 2.87 -9.95 33.03
CA TRP A 415 1.63 -10.18 33.77
C TRP A 415 0.94 -11.42 33.23
N PRO A 416 0.71 -12.48 34.04
CA PRO A 416 0.01 -13.68 33.57
C PRO A 416 -1.36 -13.33 32.99
N GLU A 417 -1.81 -14.06 31.96
CA GLU A 417 -3.10 -13.80 31.30
C GLU A 417 -4.28 -13.75 32.27
N ALA A 418 -4.28 -14.59 33.31
CA ALA A 418 -5.30 -14.57 34.37
C ALA A 418 -5.34 -13.25 35.15
N VAL A 419 -4.19 -12.63 35.37
CA VAL A 419 -4.07 -11.30 35.99
C VAL A 419 -4.61 -10.24 35.04
N VAL A 420 -4.19 -10.26 33.77
CA VAL A 420 -4.68 -9.30 32.75
C VAL A 420 -6.20 -9.37 32.59
N LYS A 421 -6.76 -10.60 32.54
CA LYS A 421 -8.19 -10.85 32.52
C LYS A 421 -8.92 -10.21 33.70
N SER A 422 -8.35 -10.29 34.90
CA SER A 422 -8.95 -9.70 36.12
C SER A 422 -8.97 -8.17 36.09
N TRP A 423 -8.09 -7.54 35.30
CA TRP A 423 -8.00 -6.09 35.18
C TRP A 423 -8.97 -5.49 34.17
N ALA A 424 -9.58 -6.29 33.29
CA ALA A 424 -10.49 -5.83 32.23
C ALA A 424 -9.91 -4.62 31.47
N MET A 425 -8.81 -4.85 30.75
CA MET A 425 -7.96 -3.78 30.23
C MET A 425 -8.53 -3.08 28.98
N ALA A 426 -8.12 -1.84 28.79
CA ALA A 426 -8.21 -1.12 27.53
C ALA A 426 -7.00 -0.18 27.35
N ALA A 427 -6.76 0.25 26.12
CA ALA A 427 -5.78 1.26 25.76
C ALA A 427 -6.44 2.51 25.14
N THR A 428 -5.79 3.67 25.31
CA THR A 428 -6.16 4.93 24.62
C THR A 428 -5.04 5.36 23.68
N TYR A 429 -5.30 6.25 22.74
CA TYR A 429 -4.24 6.75 21.85
C TYR A 429 -3.14 7.49 22.64
N ASP A 430 -1.86 7.19 22.41
CA ASP A 430 -0.71 7.80 23.10
C ASP A 430 -0.62 9.33 22.89
N LYS A 431 -1.17 9.84 21.79
CA LYS A 431 -1.28 11.28 21.54
C LYS A 431 -2.59 11.90 22.04
N ASP A 432 -3.47 11.12 22.68
CA ASP A 432 -4.69 11.55 23.34
C ASP A 432 -4.96 10.72 24.61
N THR A 433 -4.22 11.01 25.68
CA THR A 433 -4.19 10.22 26.92
C THR A 433 -5.25 10.62 27.95
N ALA A 434 -6.26 11.39 27.56
CA ALA A 434 -7.28 11.90 28.49
C ALA A 434 -8.07 10.79 29.23
N LEU A 435 -8.12 9.59 28.65
CA LEU A 435 -8.76 8.42 29.25
C LEU A 435 -7.81 7.54 30.07
N LEU A 436 -6.49 7.75 29.98
CA LEU A 436 -5.50 6.93 30.68
C LEU A 436 -5.69 7.04 32.21
N GLY A 437 -5.72 5.89 32.89
CA GLY A 437 -5.97 5.76 34.32
C GLY A 437 -7.44 5.86 34.73
N LYS A 438 -8.39 5.94 33.78
CA LYS A 438 -9.83 5.96 34.07
C LYS A 438 -10.45 4.57 33.99
N THR A 439 -11.49 4.35 34.79
CA THR A 439 -12.42 3.24 34.63
C THR A 439 -13.60 3.71 33.81
N LEU A 440 -13.92 2.98 32.74
CA LEU A 440 -15.00 3.32 31.81
C LEU A 440 -16.05 2.22 31.82
N GLN A 441 -17.33 2.61 31.73
CA GLN A 441 -18.35 1.71 31.21
C GLN A 441 -18.50 1.99 29.71
N ILE A 442 -18.48 0.95 28.88
CA ILE A 442 -18.53 1.03 27.42
C ILE A 442 -19.71 0.26 26.84
N MET A 443 -20.19 0.69 25.68
CA MET A 443 -21.33 0.14 24.94
C MET A 443 -21.10 0.32 23.45
N VAL A 444 -21.53 -0.62 22.61
CA VAL A 444 -21.62 -0.39 21.16
C VAL A 444 -22.83 0.51 20.89
N GLU A 445 -22.63 1.58 20.13
CA GLU A 445 -23.70 2.51 19.76
C GLU A 445 -24.84 1.76 19.04
N GLY A 446 -26.08 2.05 19.43
CA GLY A 446 -27.25 1.35 18.89
C GLY A 446 -27.57 -0.01 19.53
N VAL A 447 -26.76 -0.50 20.49
CA VAL A 447 -27.00 -1.76 21.23
C VAL A 447 -27.22 -1.50 22.72
N PRO A 448 -28.33 -0.83 23.11
CA PRO A 448 -28.58 -0.46 24.51
C PRO A 448 -28.72 -1.70 25.41
N GLY A 449 -28.07 -1.65 26.58
CA GLY A 449 -28.21 -2.66 27.64
C GLY A 449 -27.10 -3.72 27.71
N ARG A 450 -26.23 -3.83 26.68
CA ARG A 450 -25.01 -4.65 26.76
C ARG A 450 -23.81 -3.73 26.99
N THR A 451 -23.21 -3.84 28.17
CA THR A 451 -22.07 -2.99 28.57
C THR A 451 -20.93 -3.82 29.12
N ALA A 452 -19.70 -3.32 28.98
CA ALA A 452 -18.54 -3.84 29.67
C ALA A 452 -17.89 -2.73 30.51
N THR A 453 -17.24 -3.09 31.61
CA THR A 453 -16.38 -2.18 32.38
C THR A 453 -14.94 -2.44 31.96
N VAL A 454 -14.20 -1.38 31.64
CA VAL A 454 -12.78 -1.45 31.28
C VAL A 454 -11.95 -0.47 32.10
N ASN A 455 -10.70 -0.84 32.37
CA ASN A 455 -9.71 0.03 32.99
C ASN A 455 -8.67 0.42 31.94
N VAL A 456 -8.59 1.71 31.61
CA VAL A 456 -7.63 2.20 30.62
C VAL A 456 -6.26 2.30 31.28
N ARG A 457 -5.43 1.29 31.09
CA ARG A 457 -4.11 1.16 31.71
C ARG A 457 -3.00 1.01 30.67
N ASP A 458 -3.34 1.18 29.40
CA ASP A 458 -2.36 1.12 28.33
C ASP A 458 -2.55 2.22 27.29
N VAL A 459 -1.61 2.33 26.37
CA VAL A 459 -1.68 3.25 25.24
C VAL A 459 -1.48 2.50 23.92
N CYS A 460 -2.33 2.79 22.95
CA CYS A 460 -2.09 2.49 21.55
C CYS A 460 -1.17 3.59 21.03
N ALA A 461 0.08 3.27 20.68
CA ALA A 461 0.98 4.21 20.04
C ALA A 461 1.06 3.97 18.54
N ASP A 462 1.06 5.05 17.76
CA ASP A 462 1.24 4.97 16.29
C ASP A 462 2.58 4.34 15.90
N SER A 463 3.58 4.36 16.79
CA SER A 463 4.86 3.68 16.59
C SER A 463 4.73 2.16 16.56
N ASP A 464 3.72 1.63 17.24
CA ASP A 464 3.60 0.20 17.52
C ASP A 464 2.72 -0.51 16.48
N CYS A 465 1.84 0.27 15.83
CA CYS A 465 0.90 -0.23 14.81
C CYS A 465 0.88 0.60 13.52
N ASP A 466 1.93 1.38 13.26
CA ASP A 466 2.11 2.17 12.04
C ASP A 466 0.97 3.17 11.76
N GLY A 467 0.71 4.06 12.71
CA GLY A 467 -0.29 5.13 12.56
C GLY A 467 -1.75 4.67 12.70
N CYS A 468 -1.99 3.42 13.09
CA CYS A 468 -3.35 2.88 13.22
C CYS A 468 -4.18 3.66 14.25
N CYS A 469 -3.60 4.09 15.38
CA CYS A 469 -4.33 4.80 16.44
C CYS A 469 -4.79 6.18 15.96
N LYS A 470 -3.91 6.93 15.27
CA LYS A 470 -4.26 8.19 14.60
C LYS A 470 -5.33 7.97 13.54
N THR A 471 -5.23 6.91 12.76
CA THR A 471 -6.19 6.61 11.70
C THR A 471 -7.55 6.28 12.30
N ASN A 472 -7.61 5.33 13.23
CA ASN A 472 -8.83 4.86 13.90
C ASN A 472 -9.53 5.98 14.67
N THR A 473 -8.79 6.95 15.22
CA THR A 473 -9.36 8.14 15.88
C THR A 473 -9.84 9.22 14.92
N GLY A 474 -9.61 9.07 13.61
CA GLY A 474 -9.80 10.14 12.64
C GLY A 474 -8.95 11.36 12.94
N ASN A 475 -7.67 11.12 13.26
CA ASN A 475 -6.70 12.11 13.70
C ASN A 475 -7.18 12.87 14.96
N LYS A 476 -7.55 12.12 16.01
CA LYS A 476 -8.10 12.62 17.29
C LYS A 476 -9.47 13.29 17.21
N ALA A 477 -10.20 13.11 16.12
CA ALA A 477 -11.61 13.50 16.06
C ALA A 477 -12.45 12.73 17.10
N TRP A 478 -12.02 11.52 17.46
CA TRP A 478 -12.69 10.64 18.40
C TRP A 478 -11.73 10.07 19.45
N LYS A 479 -12.24 9.79 20.65
CA LYS A 479 -11.48 9.04 21.66
C LYS A 479 -11.35 7.59 21.24
N LEU A 480 -10.13 7.06 21.29
CA LEU A 480 -9.87 5.63 21.09
C LEU A 480 -10.09 4.88 22.40
N ILE A 481 -10.87 3.81 22.32
CA ILE A 481 -10.94 2.78 23.35
C ILE A 481 -10.60 1.47 22.66
N ASP A 482 -9.34 1.07 22.74
CA ASP A 482 -8.86 -0.19 22.22
C ASP A 482 -9.05 -1.26 23.30
N ILE A 483 -9.93 -2.23 23.08
CA ILE A 483 -10.47 -3.09 24.14
C ILE A 483 -9.77 -4.44 24.14
N GLU A 484 -9.26 -4.86 25.28
CA GLU A 484 -8.65 -6.18 25.41
C GLU A 484 -9.71 -7.30 25.23
N LYS A 485 -9.30 -8.46 24.70
CA LYS A 485 -10.23 -9.55 24.31
C LYS A 485 -11.26 -9.94 25.38
N TRP A 486 -10.92 -9.91 26.66
CA TRP A 486 -11.82 -10.37 27.73
C TRP A 486 -13.02 -9.44 27.92
N PRO A 487 -12.86 -8.12 28.18
CA PRO A 487 -13.99 -7.21 28.17
C PRO A 487 -14.67 -7.11 26.80
N ALA A 488 -13.93 -7.22 25.69
CA ALA A 488 -14.51 -7.25 24.35
C ALA A 488 -15.46 -8.45 24.17
N SER A 489 -15.12 -9.62 24.71
CA SER A 489 -15.98 -10.81 24.66
C SER A 489 -17.31 -10.61 25.39
N THR A 490 -17.29 -9.89 26.52
CA THR A 490 -18.51 -9.53 27.25
C THR A 490 -19.37 -8.56 26.45
N LEU A 491 -18.72 -7.61 25.75
CA LEU A 491 -19.39 -6.60 24.95
C LEU A 491 -19.97 -7.17 23.64
N LEU A 492 -19.27 -8.09 22.98
CA LEU A 492 -19.59 -8.58 21.63
C LEU A 492 -20.20 -9.99 21.62
N GLY A 493 -20.01 -10.77 22.70
CA GLY A 493 -20.63 -12.09 22.86
C GLY A 493 -19.91 -13.25 22.15
N PHE A 494 -18.59 -13.15 21.96
CA PHE A 494 -17.76 -14.25 21.44
C PHE A 494 -17.11 -15.06 22.58
N ASP A 495 -16.63 -16.27 22.28
CA ASP A 495 -15.87 -17.11 23.23
C ASP A 495 -14.35 -16.97 23.00
N PRO A 496 -13.62 -16.21 23.84
CA PRO A 496 -12.17 -16.03 23.73
C PRO A 496 -11.36 -17.28 24.11
N THR A 497 -11.99 -18.32 24.65
CA THR A 497 -11.31 -19.56 25.08
C THR A 497 -11.37 -20.67 24.02
N ALA A 498 -12.14 -20.48 22.96
CA ALA A 498 -12.28 -21.48 21.90
C ALA A 498 -10.91 -21.75 21.23
N ALA A 499 -10.60 -23.01 20.94
CA ALA A 499 -9.32 -23.38 20.32
C ALA A 499 -9.10 -22.76 18.93
N THR A 500 -10.19 -22.38 18.27
CA THR A 500 -10.24 -21.70 16.96
C THR A 500 -10.35 -20.18 17.08
N PHE A 501 -10.36 -19.63 18.31
CA PHE A 501 -10.45 -18.20 18.53
C PHE A 501 -9.25 -17.48 17.90
N ASP A 502 -9.54 -16.46 17.11
CA ASP A 502 -8.58 -15.49 16.60
C ASP A 502 -9.26 -14.13 16.65
N ILE A 503 -8.68 -13.21 17.43
CA ILE A 503 -9.20 -11.86 17.61
C ILE A 503 -9.34 -11.09 16.29
N ASN A 504 -8.55 -11.45 15.28
CA ASN A 504 -8.57 -10.84 13.95
C ASN A 504 -9.69 -11.34 13.03
N ASN A 505 -10.40 -12.41 13.43
CA ASN A 505 -11.49 -13.02 12.66
C ASN A 505 -12.86 -12.77 13.30
N LEU A 506 -12.99 -11.73 14.14
CA LEU A 506 -14.24 -11.33 14.74
C LEU A 506 -14.98 -10.33 13.85
N ASP A 507 -16.28 -10.57 13.64
CA ASP A 507 -17.16 -9.62 12.96
C ASP A 507 -17.45 -8.43 13.89
N LEU A 508 -16.74 -7.33 13.66
CA LEU A 508 -16.95 -6.10 14.43
C LEU A 508 -18.13 -5.30 13.87
N PRO A 509 -18.96 -4.69 14.73
CA PRO A 509 -19.94 -3.70 14.31
C PRO A 509 -19.27 -2.56 13.52
N ASN A 510 -19.66 -2.39 12.26
CA ASN A 510 -19.16 -1.33 11.38
C ASN A 510 -19.70 0.04 11.82
N ALA A 511 -18.87 1.09 11.75
CA ALA A 511 -19.27 2.44 12.13
C ALA A 511 -20.26 3.10 11.16
N ALA A 512 -20.39 2.65 9.92
CA ALA A 512 -21.38 3.06 8.92
C ALA A 512 -21.56 4.58 8.80
N GLY A 513 -20.46 5.34 8.86
CA GLY A 513 -20.46 6.81 8.81
C GLY A 513 -20.82 7.52 10.12
N MET A 514 -21.05 6.79 11.23
CA MET A 514 -21.29 7.36 12.57
C MET A 514 -20.06 8.04 13.17
N ARG A 515 -18.87 7.83 12.61
CA ARG A 515 -17.60 8.41 13.07
C ARG A 515 -16.85 9.09 11.92
N PRO A 516 -17.36 10.22 11.39
CA PRO A 516 -16.69 10.95 10.32
C PRO A 516 -15.22 11.22 10.62
N GLY A 517 -14.37 11.01 9.61
CA GLY A 517 -12.92 11.17 9.71
C GLY A 517 -12.18 9.91 10.17
N ALA A 518 -12.87 8.94 10.76
CA ALA A 518 -12.31 7.64 11.11
C ALA A 518 -12.78 6.54 10.11
N PRO A 519 -12.02 5.45 9.92
CA PRO A 519 -12.33 4.43 8.91
C PRO A 519 -13.61 3.66 9.24
N GLU A 520 -14.58 3.68 8.33
CA GLU A 520 -15.90 3.09 8.58
C GLU A 520 -15.85 1.57 8.80
N SER A 521 -14.97 0.88 8.07
CA SER A 521 -14.92 -0.59 8.04
C SER A 521 -14.06 -1.24 9.11
N SER A 522 -13.27 -0.49 9.88
CA SER A 522 -12.27 -1.06 10.81
C SER A 522 -12.37 -0.53 12.25
N ILE A 523 -13.44 0.21 12.57
CA ILE A 523 -13.70 0.70 13.91
C ILE A 523 -15.14 0.43 14.31
N MET A 524 -15.34 0.17 15.60
CA MET A 524 -16.66 0.08 16.21
C MET A 524 -17.13 1.46 16.66
N PRO A 525 -18.40 1.84 16.41
CA PRO A 525 -18.97 3.02 17.02
C PRO A 525 -19.25 2.71 18.51
N LEU A 526 -18.48 3.30 19.41
CA LEU A 526 -18.62 3.09 20.85
C LEU A 526 -19.24 4.30 21.54
N CYS A 527 -19.92 4.03 22.64
CA CYS A 527 -20.31 4.99 23.65
C CYS A 527 -19.63 4.65 24.96
N TYR A 528 -19.16 5.63 25.70
CA TYR A 528 -18.52 5.43 27.00
C TYR A 528 -19.01 6.42 28.06
N LYS A 529 -18.87 6.05 29.33
CA LYS A 529 -18.93 6.98 30.46
C LYS A 529 -17.81 6.67 31.45
N VAL A 530 -17.27 7.71 32.07
CA VAL A 530 -16.27 7.55 33.13
C VAL A 530 -17.02 7.21 34.44
N LEU A 531 -16.54 6.19 35.16
CA LEU A 531 -17.10 5.76 36.45
C LEU A 531 -16.43 6.43 37.64
#